data_AF-A0AAN8MDV1-F1
#
_entry.id   AF-A0AAN8MDV1-F1
#
_cell.length_a   1.000
_cell.length_b   1.000
_cell.length_c   1.000
_cell.angle_alpha   90.00
_cell.angle_beta   90.00
_cell.angle_gamma   90.00
#
_symmetry.space_group_name_H-M   'P 1'
#
loop_
_entity.id
_entity.type
_entity.pdbx_description
1 polymer ?
#
loop_
_entity_poly.entity_id
_entity_poly.type
_entity_poly.pdbx_seq_one_letter_code
_entity_poly.pdbx_strand_id
1 'polypeptide(L)'
;MARFPKVRIVRTKKREGLIRTRLLGASVAKGEVLTFLDSHCEANVNWLPPLLDQIAQNPKTIVCPMIDVIDHNHFGYEAQAGDAMRGAFDWEMYYKRIPIPPELQGPDTSDPYESPVMAGGLFAVNRQWFWELGGYDTGLEIWGGEQYEISFKVS
;
A
#
# COMPACT_ATOMS: atom_id res chain seq x y z
N MET A 1 -12.92 23.91 18.79
CA MET A 1 -13.04 23.48 17.37
C MET A 1 -11.86 22.59 17.02
N ALA A 2 -12.07 21.48 16.29
CA ALA A 2 -10.95 20.66 15.81
C ALA A 2 -10.20 21.40 14.69
N ARG A 3 -8.86 21.51 14.82
CA ARG A 3 -7.99 22.24 13.86
C ARG A 3 -8.01 21.64 12.44
N PHE A 4 -8.32 20.34 12.33
CA PHE A 4 -8.41 19.61 11.06
C PHE A 4 -9.75 18.86 10.98
N PRO A 5 -10.78 19.40 10.30
CA PRO A 5 -12.14 18.87 10.38
C PRO A 5 -12.32 17.49 9.71
N LYS A 6 -11.43 17.13 8.78
CA LYS A 6 -11.43 15.82 8.10
C LYS A 6 -10.67 14.73 8.86
N VAL A 7 -9.92 15.09 9.91
CA VAL A 7 -9.09 14.14 10.67
C VAL A 7 -9.89 13.54 11.82
N ARG A 8 -9.92 12.20 11.89
CA ARG A 8 -10.60 11.46 12.96
C ARG A 8 -9.64 10.46 13.59
N ILE A 9 -9.59 10.44 14.92
CA ILE A 9 -8.84 9.44 15.69
C ILE A 9 -9.80 8.31 16.08
N VAL A 10 -9.44 7.07 15.74
CA VAL A 10 -10.16 5.86 16.13
C VAL A 10 -9.21 5.03 17.01
N ARG A 11 -9.66 4.62 18.20
CA ARG A 11 -8.82 3.93 19.19
C ARG A 11 -9.27 2.50 19.37
N THR A 12 -8.33 1.58 19.40
CA THR A 12 -8.55 0.20 19.86
C THR A 12 -8.58 0.17 21.39
N LYS A 13 -9.25 -0.83 21.98
CA LYS A 13 -9.30 -1.02 23.45
C LYS A 13 -8.10 -1.79 24.00
N LYS A 14 -7.37 -2.48 23.13
CA LYS A 14 -6.17 -3.28 23.42
C LYS A 14 -5.22 -3.21 22.22
N ARG A 15 -4.03 -3.79 22.37
CA ARG A 15 -3.06 -3.91 21.27
C ARG A 15 -3.56 -4.93 20.24
N GLU A 16 -3.91 -4.46 19.05
CA GLU A 16 -4.50 -5.30 17.98
C GLU A 16 -3.51 -5.65 16.87
N GLY A 17 -2.39 -4.93 16.74
CA GLY A 17 -1.49 -5.08 15.59
C GLY A 17 -1.94 -4.29 14.35
N LEU A 18 -1.09 -4.21 13.33
CA LEU A 18 -1.37 -3.39 12.15
C LEU A 18 -2.57 -3.91 11.36
N ILE A 19 -2.71 -5.24 11.21
CA ILE A 19 -3.74 -5.86 10.37
C ILE A 19 -5.14 -5.49 10.86
N ARG A 20 -5.44 -5.83 12.11
CA ARG A 20 -6.73 -5.53 12.75
C ARG A 20 -6.97 -4.03 12.91
N THR A 21 -5.92 -3.23 13.10
CA THR A 21 -6.04 -1.76 13.16
C THR A 21 -6.41 -1.17 11.80
N ARG A 22 -5.82 -1.67 10.70
CA ARG A 22 -6.18 -1.29 9.33
C ARG A 22 -7.62 -1.68 9.02
N LEU A 23 -8.06 -2.89 9.40
CA LEU A 23 -9.46 -3.33 9.25
C LEU A 23 -10.44 -2.45 10.03
N LEU A 24 -10.10 -2.04 11.25
CA LEU A 24 -10.91 -1.08 12.02
C LEU A 24 -10.98 0.29 11.34
N GLY A 25 -9.88 0.77 10.77
CA GLY A 25 -9.87 2.01 9.98
C GLY A 25 -10.72 1.90 8.71
N ALA A 26 -10.60 0.78 7.99
CA ALA A 26 -11.35 0.50 6.78
C ALA A 26 -12.87 0.36 7.04
N SER A 27 -13.27 -0.25 8.16
CA SER A 27 -14.69 -0.52 8.45
C SER A 27 -15.50 0.73 8.77
N VAL A 28 -14.81 1.81 9.16
CA VAL A 28 -15.43 3.10 9.48
C VAL A 28 -15.18 4.16 8.40
N ALA A 29 -14.41 3.83 7.37
CA ALA A 29 -14.16 4.71 6.24
C ALA A 29 -15.42 4.87 5.39
N LYS A 30 -15.63 6.07 4.85
CA LYS A 30 -16.77 6.40 3.99
C LYS A 30 -16.40 6.69 2.54
N GLY A 31 -15.10 6.82 2.24
CA GLY A 31 -14.62 7.06 0.88
C GLY A 31 -14.84 5.85 -0.02
N GLU A 32 -14.86 6.09 -1.33
CA GLU A 32 -14.95 5.03 -2.35
C GLU A 32 -13.65 4.24 -2.48
N VAL A 33 -12.52 4.91 -2.24
CA VAL A 33 -11.18 4.33 -2.22
C VAL A 33 -10.63 4.39 -0.80
N LEU A 34 -10.01 3.29 -0.36
CA LEU A 34 -9.18 3.23 0.83
C LEU A 34 -7.72 3.47 0.41
N THR A 35 -7.04 4.40 1.08
CA THR A 35 -5.59 4.61 0.91
C THR A 35 -4.93 4.40 2.26
N PHE A 36 -4.06 3.41 2.34
CA PHE A 36 -3.28 3.10 3.53
C PHE A 36 -1.92 3.77 3.43
N LEU A 37 -1.49 4.39 4.53
CA LEU A 37 -0.18 5.00 4.72
C LEU A 37 0.31 4.66 6.12
N ASP A 38 1.61 4.51 6.28
CA ASP A 38 2.22 4.39 7.60
C ASP A 38 2.31 5.76 8.27
N SER A 39 2.47 5.77 9.60
CA SER A 39 2.43 7.00 10.42
C SER A 39 3.64 7.91 10.26
N HIS A 40 4.59 7.52 9.42
CA HIS A 40 5.90 8.14 9.23
C HIS A 40 6.23 8.22 7.73
N CYS A 41 5.25 8.66 6.93
CA CYS A 41 5.41 8.93 5.50
C CYS A 41 5.30 10.43 5.22
N GLU A 42 6.02 10.90 4.20
CA GLU A 42 5.83 12.21 3.59
C GLU A 42 5.34 12.01 2.15
N ALA A 43 4.19 12.59 1.82
CA ALA A 43 3.60 12.40 0.51
C ALA A 43 4.16 13.43 -0.48
N ASN A 44 4.66 12.96 -1.62
CA ASN A 44 5.26 13.82 -2.63
C ASN A 44 4.20 14.57 -3.46
N VAL A 45 4.65 15.50 -4.31
CA VAL A 45 3.82 16.32 -5.18
C VAL A 45 2.96 15.42 -6.07
N ASN A 46 1.64 15.69 -6.09
CA ASN A 46 0.68 15.01 -6.97
C ASN A 46 0.64 13.47 -6.82
N TRP A 47 0.95 12.93 -5.64
CA TRP A 47 1.00 11.48 -5.41
C TRP A 47 -0.35 10.77 -5.51
N LEU A 48 -1.46 11.45 -5.18
CA LEU A 48 -2.78 10.81 -5.02
C LEU A 48 -3.54 10.62 -6.34
N PRO A 49 -3.66 11.61 -7.25
CA PRO A 49 -4.45 11.46 -8.47
C PRO A 49 -4.06 10.27 -9.35
N PRO A 50 -2.77 9.94 -9.58
CA PRO A 50 -2.39 8.76 -10.36
C PRO A 50 -2.89 7.44 -9.76
N LEU A 51 -2.91 7.32 -8.43
CA LEU A 51 -3.44 6.13 -7.75
C LEU A 51 -4.95 6.00 -7.95
N LEU A 52 -5.67 7.12 -7.84
CA LEU A 52 -7.12 7.14 -8.00
C LEU A 52 -7.54 6.90 -9.45
N ASP A 53 -6.80 7.43 -10.41
CA ASP A 53 -7.06 7.26 -11.84
C ASP A 53 -7.00 5.79 -12.25
N GLN A 54 -5.97 5.06 -11.82
CA GLN A 54 -5.85 3.63 -12.09
C GLN A 54 -7.00 2.80 -11.49
N ILE A 55 -7.47 3.15 -10.28
CA ILE A 55 -8.63 2.49 -9.67
C ILE A 55 -9.94 2.86 -10.36
N ALA A 56 -10.05 4.10 -10.88
CA ALA A 56 -11.20 4.52 -11.66
C ALA A 56 -11.30 3.76 -13.00
N GLN A 57 -10.16 3.47 -13.63
CA GLN A 57 -10.09 2.66 -14.85
C GLN A 57 -10.41 1.19 -14.57
N ASN A 58 -9.90 0.62 -13.48
CA ASN A 58 -10.22 -0.74 -13.04
C ASN A 58 -10.41 -0.82 -11.52
N PRO A 59 -11.67 -0.91 -11.03
CA PRO A 59 -11.96 -0.98 -9.60
C PRO A 59 -11.38 -2.20 -8.88
N LYS A 60 -10.94 -3.23 -9.62
CA LYS A 60 -10.31 -4.44 -9.07
C LYS A 60 -8.78 -4.35 -8.97
N THR A 61 -8.19 -3.25 -9.42
CA THR A 61 -6.74 -3.01 -9.28
C THR A 61 -6.42 -2.48 -7.89
N ILE A 62 -5.39 -3.04 -7.25
CA ILE A 62 -4.69 -2.40 -6.13
C ILE A 62 -3.49 -1.65 -6.68
N VAL A 63 -3.31 -0.39 -6.26
CA VAL A 63 -2.26 0.48 -6.78
C VAL A 63 -1.33 0.88 -5.64
N CYS A 64 -0.02 0.70 -5.84
CA CYS A 64 1.00 1.11 -4.88
C CYS A 64 1.76 2.33 -5.42
N PRO A 65 2.05 3.35 -4.61
CA PRO A 65 2.98 4.39 -5.01
C PRO A 65 4.41 3.85 -5.03
N MET A 66 5.31 4.59 -5.68
CA MET A 66 6.74 4.46 -5.39
C MET A 66 6.99 4.81 -3.92
N ILE A 67 7.83 4.03 -3.24
CA ILE A 67 8.16 4.20 -1.82
C ILE A 67 9.61 4.66 -1.73
N ASP A 68 9.77 5.97 -1.67
CA ASP A 68 11.07 6.61 -1.46
C ASP A 68 11.55 6.47 -0.01
N VAL A 69 12.85 6.65 0.19
CA VAL A 69 13.50 6.54 1.48
C VAL A 69 13.58 7.92 2.13
N ILE A 70 13.17 7.96 3.40
CA ILE A 70 13.51 9.05 4.32
C ILE A 70 14.54 8.48 5.30
N ASP A 71 15.78 8.97 5.25
CA ASP A 71 16.85 8.46 6.11
C ASP A 71 16.51 8.65 7.59
N HIS A 72 16.66 7.58 8.37
CA HIS A 72 16.23 7.57 9.77
C HIS A 72 17.12 8.38 10.72
N ASN A 73 18.31 8.81 10.28
CA ASN A 73 19.25 9.61 11.07
C ASN A 73 19.16 11.10 10.72
N HIS A 74 19.14 11.44 9.43
CA HIS A 74 19.23 12.82 8.96
C HIS A 74 18.03 13.29 8.12
N PHE A 75 16.99 12.47 7.95
CA PHE A 75 15.77 12.80 7.20
C PHE A 75 16.04 13.22 5.75
N GLY A 76 17.14 12.74 5.16
CA GLY A 76 17.38 12.93 3.73
C GLY A 76 16.35 12.16 2.92
N TYR A 77 15.81 12.79 1.89
CA TYR A 77 14.85 12.18 0.99
C TYR A 77 15.58 11.71 -0.27
N GLU A 78 15.46 10.43 -0.59
CA GLU A 78 16.06 9.84 -1.79
C GLU A 78 15.19 8.73 -2.38
N ALA A 79 15.27 8.54 -3.70
CA ALA A 79 14.66 7.39 -4.34
C ALA A 79 15.31 6.09 -3.83
N GLN A 80 14.52 5.03 -3.68
CA GLN A 80 15.04 3.75 -3.24
C GLN A 80 16.01 3.18 -4.29
N ALA A 81 17.08 2.50 -3.86
CA ALA A 81 18.09 1.93 -4.76
C ALA A 81 17.47 1.09 -5.89
N GLY A 82 17.86 1.36 -7.13
CA GLY A 82 17.31 0.70 -8.31
C GLY A 82 15.94 1.21 -8.78
N ASP A 83 15.41 2.26 -8.15
CA ASP A 83 14.20 2.99 -8.52
C ASP A 83 12.98 2.07 -8.75
N ALA A 84 12.37 2.06 -9.93
CA ALA A 84 11.26 1.18 -10.27
C ALA A 84 11.68 -0.30 -10.24
N MET A 85 11.18 -1.03 -9.24
CA MET A 85 11.43 -2.46 -9.05
C MET A 85 10.13 -3.17 -8.66
N ARG A 86 10.02 -4.43 -9.07
CA ARG A 86 8.87 -5.28 -8.75
C ARG A 86 9.07 -5.92 -7.37
N GLY A 87 8.01 -5.99 -6.59
CA GLY A 87 8.02 -6.72 -5.32
C GLY A 87 7.91 -8.23 -5.55
N ALA A 88 8.69 -8.98 -4.79
CA ALA A 88 8.78 -10.44 -4.81
C ALA A 88 9.08 -10.96 -3.40
N PHE A 89 9.37 -12.26 -3.27
CA PHE A 89 9.79 -12.88 -2.02
C PHE A 89 10.77 -14.02 -2.29
N ASP A 90 11.61 -14.34 -1.32
CA ASP A 90 12.36 -15.60 -1.31
C ASP A 90 11.57 -16.73 -0.62
N TRP A 91 12.05 -17.96 -0.69
CA TRP A 91 11.36 -19.12 -0.10
C TRP A 91 11.34 -19.13 1.44
N GLU A 92 12.02 -18.17 2.07
CA GLU A 92 11.92 -17.91 3.51
C GLU A 92 10.87 -16.82 3.82
N MET A 93 10.14 -16.35 2.80
CA MET A 93 9.11 -15.31 2.87
C MET A 93 9.65 -13.93 3.29
N TYR A 94 10.91 -13.62 2.97
CA TYR A 94 11.40 -12.24 3.04
C TYR A 94 11.05 -11.49 1.77
N TYR A 95 10.52 -10.28 1.94
CA TYR A 95 10.18 -9.42 0.82
C TYR A 95 11.46 -9.02 0.08
N LYS A 96 11.42 -9.07 -1.25
CA LYS A 96 12.52 -8.69 -2.13
C LYS A 96 12.03 -7.71 -3.18
N ARG A 97 12.97 -6.93 -3.71
CA ARG A 97 12.78 -6.11 -4.90
C ARG A 97 13.62 -6.71 -6.02
N ILE A 98 13.01 -6.93 -7.17
CA ILE A 98 13.64 -7.49 -8.36
C ILE A 98 13.49 -6.52 -9.54
N PRO A 99 14.45 -6.46 -10.47
CA PRO A 99 14.33 -5.59 -11.64
C PRO A 99 13.11 -5.96 -12.49
N ILE A 100 12.57 -4.97 -13.20
CA ILE A 100 11.51 -5.20 -14.20
C ILE A 100 12.15 -5.92 -15.40
N PRO A 101 11.69 -7.14 -15.76
CA PRO A 101 12.19 -7.85 -16.94
C PRO A 101 12.04 -7.00 -18.21
N PRO A 102 13.02 -7.00 -19.14
CA PRO A 102 12.95 -6.17 -20.35
C PRO A 102 11.66 -6.34 -21.16
N GLU A 103 11.10 -7.55 -21.20
CA GLU A 103 9.84 -7.87 -21.88
C GLU A 103 8.59 -7.27 -21.23
N LEU A 104 8.68 -6.84 -19.97
CA LEU A 104 7.60 -6.17 -19.23
C LEU A 104 7.83 -4.64 -19.13
N GLN A 105 8.92 -4.12 -19.69
CA GLN A 105 9.17 -2.69 -19.72
C GLN A 105 8.29 -2.04 -20.79
N GLY A 106 7.42 -1.13 -20.36
CA GLY A 106 6.62 -0.31 -21.26
C GLY A 106 7.48 0.70 -22.04
N PRO A 107 6.92 1.31 -23.10
CA PRO A 107 7.60 2.35 -23.85
C PRO A 107 7.81 3.62 -23.03
N ASP A 108 6.90 3.91 -22.09
CA ASP A 108 7.03 4.97 -21.09
C ASP A 108 7.35 4.33 -19.72
N THR A 109 8.43 4.79 -19.10
CA THR A 109 8.88 4.30 -17.80
C THR A 109 8.07 4.85 -16.62
N SER A 110 7.24 5.87 -16.88
CA SER A 110 6.32 6.46 -15.89
C SER A 110 4.94 5.78 -15.87
N ASP A 111 4.65 4.92 -16.85
CA ASP A 111 3.41 4.15 -16.88
C ASP A 111 3.38 3.11 -15.74
N PRO A 112 2.19 2.78 -15.21
CA PRO A 112 2.04 1.70 -14.24
C PRO A 112 2.58 0.37 -14.78
N TYR A 113 3.21 -0.43 -13.92
CA TYR A 113 3.69 -1.76 -14.24
C TYR A 113 3.20 -2.79 -13.21
N GLU A 114 3.07 -4.04 -13.63
CA GLU A 114 2.59 -5.13 -12.77
C GLU A 114 3.67 -5.56 -11.75
N SER A 115 3.30 -5.59 -10.47
CA SER A 115 4.13 -6.08 -9.38
C SER A 115 3.52 -7.34 -8.76
N PRO A 116 4.24 -8.48 -8.69
CA PRO A 116 3.72 -9.71 -8.11
C PRO A 116 3.33 -9.59 -6.63
N VAL A 117 4.10 -8.82 -5.86
CA VAL A 117 3.87 -8.60 -4.43
C VAL A 117 4.00 -7.12 -4.10
N MET A 118 3.15 -6.62 -3.21
CA MET A 118 3.29 -5.27 -2.66
C MET A 118 4.20 -5.23 -1.42
N ALA A 119 4.81 -4.08 -1.14
CA ALA A 119 5.53 -3.87 0.12
C ALA A 119 4.60 -3.90 1.35
N GLY A 120 3.34 -3.49 1.18
CA GLY A 120 2.26 -3.63 2.16
C GLY A 120 1.92 -2.36 2.94
N GLY A 121 2.89 -1.48 3.20
CA GLY A 121 2.71 -0.22 3.96
C GLY A 121 1.78 0.79 3.29
N LEU A 122 1.98 0.98 1.99
CA LEU A 122 1.40 2.06 1.22
C LEU A 122 0.69 1.50 -0.02
N PHE A 123 -0.62 1.67 -0.11
CA PHE A 123 -1.41 1.30 -1.29
C PHE A 123 -2.79 1.96 -1.27
N ALA A 124 -3.43 2.00 -2.44
CA ALA A 124 -4.81 2.40 -2.61
C ALA A 124 -5.63 1.25 -3.24
N VAL A 125 -6.88 1.11 -2.80
CA VAL A 125 -7.79 0.06 -3.26
C VAL A 125 -9.23 0.55 -3.21
N ASN A 126 -10.05 0.16 -4.18
CA ASN A 126 -11.50 0.39 -4.09
C ASN A 126 -12.05 -0.27 -2.81
N ARG A 127 -12.80 0.48 -2.00
CA ARG A 127 -13.31 0.00 -0.71
C ARG A 127 -14.20 -1.22 -0.85
N GLN A 128 -15.06 -1.25 -1.86
CA GLN A 128 -15.95 -2.38 -2.11
C GLN A 128 -15.14 -3.62 -2.48
N TRP A 129 -14.18 -3.47 -3.40
CA TRP A 129 -13.27 -4.55 -3.79
C TRP A 129 -12.45 -5.10 -2.61
N PHE A 130 -11.91 -4.22 -1.76
CA PHE A 130 -11.19 -4.63 -0.55
C PHE A 130 -12.01 -5.56 0.35
N TRP A 131 -13.31 -5.30 0.51
CA TRP A 131 -14.18 -6.16 1.30
C TRP A 131 -14.67 -7.41 0.56
N GLU A 132 -14.78 -7.36 -0.77
CA GLU A 132 -15.04 -8.55 -1.61
C GLU A 132 -13.90 -9.57 -1.55
N LEU A 133 -12.66 -9.10 -1.39
CA LEU A 133 -11.49 -9.93 -1.09
C LEU A 133 -11.47 -10.48 0.35
N GLY A 134 -12.44 -10.08 1.18
CA GLY A 134 -12.49 -10.42 2.60
C GLY A 134 -11.57 -9.59 3.49
N GLY A 135 -11.01 -8.48 2.98
CA GLY A 135 -9.98 -7.70 3.66
C GLY A 135 -8.72 -8.54 3.91
N TYR A 136 -8.18 -8.43 5.12
CA TYR A 136 -7.04 -9.24 5.58
C TYR A 136 -7.51 -10.36 6.50
N ASP A 137 -6.77 -11.46 6.53
CA ASP A 137 -6.92 -12.51 7.55
C ASP A 137 -6.74 -11.95 8.98
N THR A 138 -7.83 -12.00 9.75
CA THR A 138 -7.86 -11.57 11.16
C THR A 138 -7.05 -12.46 12.12
N GLY A 139 -6.63 -13.65 11.66
CA GLY A 139 -5.72 -14.55 12.35
C GLY A 139 -4.28 -14.04 12.36
N LEU A 140 -3.90 -13.15 11.44
CA LEU A 140 -2.59 -12.50 11.45
C LEU A 140 -2.43 -11.59 12.68
N GLU A 141 -1.29 -11.73 13.34
CA GLU A 141 -0.97 -11.01 14.56
C GLU A 141 0.10 -9.95 14.32
N ILE A 142 -0.07 -8.78 14.92
CA ILE A 142 0.93 -7.71 15.05
C ILE A 142 1.46 -7.14 13.74
N TRP A 143 2.30 -7.87 13.01
CA TRP A 143 2.97 -7.44 11.79
C TRP A 143 3.46 -8.65 10.98
N GLY A 144 3.34 -8.57 9.65
CA GLY A 144 3.92 -9.51 8.70
C GLY A 144 2.92 -10.54 8.16
N GLY A 145 3.08 -10.88 6.88
CA GLY A 145 2.26 -11.85 6.18
C GLY A 145 1.10 -11.22 5.40
N GLU A 146 0.57 -10.09 5.87
CA GLU A 146 -0.61 -9.47 5.27
C GLU A 146 -0.35 -8.97 3.84
N GLN A 147 0.87 -8.54 3.55
CA GLN A 147 1.26 -8.07 2.23
C GLN A 147 1.28 -9.21 1.21
N TYR A 148 1.62 -10.43 1.63
CA TYR A 148 1.59 -11.61 0.76
C TYR A 148 0.16 -12.09 0.56
N GLU A 149 -0.60 -12.20 1.65
CA GLU A 149 -1.99 -12.66 1.62
C GLU A 149 -2.84 -11.82 0.66
N ILE A 150 -2.76 -10.49 0.76
CA ILE A 150 -3.53 -9.61 -0.13
C ILE A 150 -2.99 -9.63 -1.56
N SER A 151 -1.67 -9.76 -1.77
CA SER A 151 -1.09 -9.83 -3.12
C SER A 151 -1.59 -11.07 -3.85
N PHE A 152 -1.62 -12.22 -3.18
CA PHE A 152 -2.09 -13.48 -3.78
C PHE A 152 -3.60 -13.53 -3.99
N LYS A 153 -4.38 -12.81 -3.17
CA LYS A 153 -5.83 -12.66 -3.37
C LYS A 153 -6.21 -11.85 -4.60
N VAL A 154 -5.36 -10.89 -4.98
CA VAL A 154 -5.59 -9.99 -6.12
C VAL A 154 -5.03 -10.57 -7.43
N SER A 155 -4.09 -11.51 -7.32
CA SER A 155 -3.45 -12.19 -8.47
C SER A 155 -4.43 -13.01 -9.31
#